data_AF-A0A318DCV6-F1
#
_entry.id   AF-A0A318DCV6-F1
#
_cell.length_a   1.000
_cell.length_b   1.000
_cell.length_c   1.000
_cell.angle_alpha   90.00
_cell.angle_beta   90.00
_cell.angle_gamma   90.00
#
_symmetry.space_group_name_H-M   'P 1'
#
loop_
_entity.id
_entity.type
_entity.pdbx_description
1 polymer ?
#
loop_
_entity_poly.entity_id
_entity_poly.type
_entity_poly.pdbx_seq_one_letter_code
_entity_poly.pdbx_strand_id
1 'polypeptide(L)'
;MSRFSRPRPISARIKGPVALILTMLVTGCSGVLQTTWSQPSDTVQTWAPSMDTLPVQVHQQSSEPGAVVTPMAAPHLTFVTASSAASVPSNVGEFAARRVVLYVGGEQVPTPETYCKTTATLYSLPKAQGVLVAAALCDGSRLVDSYRRVYSASDIQQQGWGKVVKTMKSKLLWGLSSQSEFSDLSYNG
;
A
#
# COMPACT_ATOMS: atom_id res chain seq x y z
N MET A 1 -26.53 84.65 -36.32
CA MET A 1 -25.43 85.50 -35.81
C MET A 1 -24.75 84.71 -34.69
N SER A 2 -23.63 84.02 -34.92
CA SER A 2 -22.24 84.53 -34.81
C SER A 2 -21.94 84.92 -33.35
N ARG A 3 -20.94 84.40 -32.61
CA ARG A 3 -19.59 83.89 -32.91
C ARG A 3 -19.00 83.18 -31.65
N PHE A 4 -18.06 82.25 -31.89
CA PHE A 4 -16.73 82.02 -31.23
C PHE A 4 -16.70 81.90 -29.67
N SER A 5 -15.86 81.10 -28.99
CA SER A 5 -14.54 80.57 -29.31
C SER A 5 -14.08 79.60 -28.19
N ARG A 6 -13.45 78.48 -28.59
CA ARG A 6 -12.18 77.90 -28.07
C ARG A 6 -12.08 77.25 -26.66
N PRO A 7 -11.06 76.37 -26.46
CA PRO A 7 -11.25 75.08 -25.78
C PRO A 7 -10.26 74.74 -24.65
N ARG A 8 -10.52 73.57 -24.01
CA ARG A 8 -9.62 72.68 -23.22
C ARG A 8 -9.05 73.22 -21.88
N PRO A 9 -8.41 72.36 -21.07
CA PRO A 9 -8.91 71.20 -20.31
C PRO A 9 -8.58 71.43 -18.80
N ILE A 10 -8.80 70.48 -17.90
CA ILE A 10 -7.71 69.82 -17.15
C ILE A 10 -8.32 68.75 -16.24
N SER A 11 -7.74 67.56 -16.35
CA SER A 11 -7.93 66.38 -15.54
C SER A 11 -7.47 66.56 -14.08
N ALA A 12 -8.14 65.88 -13.16
CA ALA A 12 -7.51 65.28 -11.97
C ALA A 12 -8.35 64.06 -11.56
N ARG A 13 -7.97 62.85 -12.00
CA ARG A 13 -7.13 61.90 -11.24
C ARG A 13 -7.67 61.63 -9.83
N ILE A 14 -8.66 60.75 -9.73
CA ILE A 14 -8.91 60.01 -8.50
C ILE A 14 -8.00 58.78 -8.51
N LYS A 15 -6.96 58.85 -7.68
CA LYS A 15 -6.04 57.77 -7.38
C LYS A 15 -6.77 56.76 -6.48
N GLY A 16 -7.01 55.56 -6.98
CA GLY A 16 -7.37 54.42 -6.16
C GLY A 16 -6.72 53.17 -6.74
N PRO A 17 -5.80 52.49 -6.03
CA PRO A 17 -5.24 51.25 -6.52
C PRO A 17 -6.29 50.15 -6.32
N VAL A 18 -7.02 49.82 -7.39
CA VAL A 18 -7.74 48.54 -7.47
C VAL A 18 -6.68 47.48 -7.80
N ALA A 19 -5.99 47.01 -6.77
CA ALA A 19 -5.14 45.84 -6.85
C ALA A 19 -6.06 44.61 -6.99
N LEU A 20 -6.40 44.28 -8.23
CA LEU A 20 -7.09 43.04 -8.58
C LEU A 20 -6.05 41.93 -8.49
N ILE A 21 -5.89 41.36 -7.29
CA ILE A 21 -5.00 40.22 -7.05
C ILE A 21 -5.59 39.03 -7.78
N LEU A 22 -4.99 38.73 -8.92
CA LEU A 22 -5.15 37.50 -9.68
C LEU A 22 -4.49 36.37 -8.89
N THR A 23 -5.17 35.80 -7.89
CA THR A 23 -4.71 34.55 -7.27
C THR A 23 -4.93 33.43 -8.26
N MET A 24 -3.89 33.14 -9.02
CA MET A 24 -3.76 31.88 -9.75
C MET A 24 -3.97 30.73 -8.76
N LEU A 25 -5.11 30.05 -8.87
CA LEU A 25 -5.29 28.69 -8.38
C LEU A 25 -4.43 27.77 -9.27
N VAL A 26 -3.11 27.83 -9.09
CA VAL A 26 -2.26 26.68 -9.40
C VAL A 26 -2.40 25.76 -8.21
N THR A 27 -3.51 25.02 -8.14
CA THR A 27 -3.53 23.77 -7.40
C THR A 27 -2.52 22.88 -8.09
N GLY A 28 -1.27 22.94 -7.63
CA GLY A 28 -0.28 21.93 -7.95
C GLY A 28 -0.91 20.62 -7.55
N CYS A 29 -1.32 19.81 -8.53
CA CYS A 29 -1.43 18.39 -8.34
C CYS A 29 -0.05 17.96 -7.88
N SER A 30 0.15 17.87 -6.58
CA SER A 30 1.20 17.07 -5.98
C SER A 30 0.91 15.66 -6.46
N GLY A 31 1.42 15.34 -7.66
CA GLY A 31 1.53 13.97 -8.12
C GLY A 31 2.37 13.28 -7.07
N VAL A 32 1.71 12.65 -6.11
CA VAL A 32 2.34 11.70 -5.23
C VAL A 32 2.83 10.63 -6.18
N LEU A 33 4.11 10.72 -6.55
CA LEU A 33 4.83 9.63 -7.19
C LEU A 33 4.67 8.46 -6.23
N GLN A 34 3.67 7.62 -6.49
CA GLN A 34 3.63 6.31 -5.92
C GLN A 34 4.89 5.64 -6.44
N THR A 35 5.87 5.46 -5.57
CA THR A 35 6.99 4.57 -5.83
C THR A 35 6.38 3.19 -6.00
N THR A 36 6.06 2.84 -7.25
CA THR A 36 5.60 1.51 -7.62
C THR A 36 6.78 0.57 -7.46
N TRP A 37 6.73 -0.27 -6.43
CA TRP A 37 7.70 -1.34 -6.18
C TRP A 37 7.56 -2.51 -7.17
N SER A 38 6.47 -2.49 -7.94
CA SER A 38 6.18 -3.43 -9.02
C SER A 38 6.96 -3.10 -10.29
N GLN A 39 7.34 -4.16 -10.98
CA GLN A 39 7.93 -4.15 -12.31
C GLN A 39 6.82 -4.43 -13.34
N PRO A 40 7.01 -4.05 -14.62
CA PRO A 40 6.04 -4.37 -15.69
C PRO A 40 5.73 -5.88 -15.83
N SER A 41 6.65 -6.74 -15.36
CA SER A 41 6.49 -8.19 -15.35
C SER A 41 5.59 -8.70 -14.21
N ASP A 42 5.28 -7.88 -13.21
CA ASP A 42 4.43 -8.23 -12.06
C ASP A 42 2.95 -8.17 -12.39
N THR A 43 2.55 -9.00 -13.33
CA THR A 43 1.18 -9.11 -13.80
C THR A 43 0.44 -10.23 -13.08
N VAL A 44 -0.89 -10.19 -13.14
CA VAL A 44 -1.72 -11.30 -12.67
C VAL A 44 -1.35 -12.61 -13.37
N GLN A 45 -1.03 -12.55 -14.67
CA GLN A 45 -0.65 -13.71 -15.47
C GLN A 45 0.65 -14.37 -14.96
N THR A 46 1.60 -13.59 -14.47
CA THR A 46 2.85 -14.10 -13.90
C THR A 46 2.64 -14.77 -12.54
N TRP A 47 1.74 -14.22 -11.72
CA TRP A 47 1.62 -14.58 -10.29
C TRP A 47 0.48 -15.55 -9.98
N ALA A 48 -0.65 -15.46 -10.67
CA ALA A 48 -1.83 -16.28 -10.41
C ALA A 48 -1.58 -17.80 -10.51
N PRO A 49 -0.82 -18.33 -11.49
CA PRO A 49 -0.66 -19.79 -11.64
C PRO A 49 0.01 -20.48 -10.46
N SER A 50 0.88 -19.77 -9.72
CA SER A 50 1.62 -20.33 -8.58
C SER A 50 1.13 -19.81 -7.23
N MET A 51 0.21 -18.83 -7.21
CA MET A 51 -0.23 -18.13 -6.01
C MET A 51 -0.68 -19.09 -4.90
N ASP A 52 -1.47 -20.11 -5.25
CA ASP A 52 -1.98 -21.08 -4.28
C ASP A 52 -0.86 -21.91 -3.64
N THR A 53 0.19 -22.23 -4.39
CA THR A 53 1.34 -23.04 -3.95
C THR A 53 2.51 -22.21 -3.39
N LEU A 54 2.43 -20.88 -3.42
CA LEU A 54 3.49 -20.05 -2.86
C LEU A 54 3.68 -20.32 -1.36
N PRO A 55 4.93 -20.45 -0.88
CA PRO A 55 5.24 -20.50 0.54
C PRO A 55 4.64 -19.30 1.28
N VAL A 56 4.18 -19.53 2.52
CA VAL A 56 3.59 -18.50 3.37
C VAL A 56 4.39 -18.38 4.66
N GLN A 57 5.20 -17.33 4.73
CA GLN A 57 5.92 -16.98 5.93
C GLN A 57 4.98 -16.22 6.88
N VAL A 58 4.97 -16.58 8.17
CA VAL A 58 4.08 -15.96 9.16
C VAL A 58 4.90 -15.36 10.30
N HIS A 59 4.73 -14.06 10.45
CA HIS A 59 5.19 -13.25 11.57
C HIS A 59 4.02 -12.99 12.50
N GLN A 60 4.08 -13.52 13.71
CA GLN A 60 3.00 -13.37 14.67
C GLN A 60 3.44 -12.47 15.83
N GLN A 61 2.62 -11.47 16.14
CA GLN A 61 2.72 -10.69 17.38
C GLN A 61 1.75 -11.31 18.40
N SER A 62 2.28 -11.91 19.46
CA SER A 62 1.54 -12.86 20.32
C SER A 62 0.57 -12.24 21.32
N SER A 63 0.15 -10.98 21.16
CA SER A 63 -0.62 -10.27 22.18
C SER A 63 -2.15 -10.38 22.04
N GLU A 64 -2.69 -10.83 20.89
CA GLU A 64 -4.14 -10.82 20.65
C GLU A 64 -4.78 -12.23 20.53
N PRO A 65 -5.92 -12.47 21.21
CA PRO A 65 -6.71 -13.69 21.01
C PRO A 65 -7.15 -13.85 19.55
N GLY A 66 -6.93 -15.04 18.98
CA GLY A 66 -7.22 -15.31 17.57
C GLY A 66 -6.09 -14.94 16.60
N ALA A 67 -5.04 -14.26 17.05
CA ALA A 67 -3.83 -14.01 16.24
C ALA A 67 -2.95 -15.26 16.08
N VAL A 68 -3.24 -16.35 16.80
CA VAL A 68 -2.46 -17.60 16.72
C VAL A 68 -2.79 -18.33 15.43
N VAL A 69 -1.81 -18.42 14.53
CA VAL A 69 -1.88 -19.18 13.28
C VAL A 69 -1.35 -20.59 13.52
N THR A 70 -2.16 -21.61 13.24
CA THR A 70 -1.72 -23.01 13.35
C THR A 70 -1.28 -23.57 11.99
N PRO A 71 -0.15 -24.30 11.90
CA PRO A 71 0.39 -24.81 10.63
C PRO A 71 -0.54 -25.78 9.89
N MET A 72 -1.53 -26.37 10.56
CA MET A 72 -2.49 -27.29 9.96
C MET A 72 -3.55 -26.60 9.09
N ALA A 73 -3.51 -25.27 8.95
CA ALA A 73 -4.58 -24.48 8.35
C ALA A 73 -4.72 -24.59 6.82
N ALA A 74 -3.75 -25.16 6.08
CA ALA A 74 -3.95 -25.52 4.68
C ALA A 74 -2.87 -26.50 4.15
N PRO A 75 -3.25 -27.49 3.33
CA PRO A 75 -2.29 -28.27 2.56
C PRO A 75 -1.54 -27.36 1.57
N HIS A 76 -0.22 -27.58 1.41
CA HIS A 76 0.71 -26.81 0.56
C HIS A 76 1.17 -25.44 1.07
N LEU A 77 0.86 -25.08 2.32
CA LEU A 77 1.48 -23.91 2.94
C LEU A 77 2.71 -24.35 3.75
N THR A 78 3.90 -23.97 3.27
CA THR A 78 5.10 -24.00 4.10
C THR A 78 5.02 -22.82 5.06
N PHE A 79 4.70 -23.10 6.32
CA PHE A 79 4.68 -22.12 7.39
C PHE A 79 6.09 -21.96 7.96
N VAL A 80 6.68 -20.78 7.76
CA VAL A 80 7.84 -20.36 8.56
C VAL A 80 7.33 -19.39 9.61
N THR A 81 7.07 -19.93 10.80
CA THR A 81 6.72 -19.14 11.98
C THR A 81 7.97 -18.45 12.51
N ALA A 82 8.10 -17.16 12.23
CA ALA A 82 9.00 -16.28 12.96
C ALA A 82 8.24 -15.71 14.16
N SER A 83 8.69 -16.05 15.36
CA SER A 83 8.07 -15.62 16.62
C SER A 83 8.19 -14.12 16.89
N SER A 84 8.95 -13.39 16.08
CA SER A 84 9.01 -11.93 16.14
C SER A 84 8.64 -11.31 14.79
N ALA A 85 7.91 -10.21 14.84
CA ALA A 85 7.64 -9.39 13.66
C ALA A 85 8.88 -8.61 13.18
N ALA A 86 9.96 -8.56 13.98
CA ALA A 86 11.14 -7.74 13.69
C ALA A 86 12.28 -8.52 13.04
N SER A 87 12.34 -9.84 13.22
CA SER A 87 13.45 -10.65 12.74
C SER A 87 13.01 -12.03 12.27
N VAL A 88 13.59 -12.46 11.16
CA VAL A 88 13.53 -13.82 10.66
C VAL A 88 14.89 -14.50 10.89
N PRO A 89 14.93 -15.79 11.24
CA PRO A 89 16.18 -16.56 11.23
C PRO A 89 16.87 -16.49 9.85
N SER A 90 18.16 -16.15 9.81
CA SER A 90 18.95 -15.99 8.59
C SER A 90 19.26 -17.30 7.85
N ASN A 91 18.90 -18.44 8.44
CA ASN A 91 19.13 -19.79 7.92
C ASN A 91 18.02 -20.29 6.98
N VAL A 92 17.02 -19.47 6.67
CA VAL A 92 16.02 -19.84 5.66
C VAL A 92 16.52 -19.37 4.30
N GLY A 93 16.95 -20.30 3.44
CA GLY A 93 17.22 -20.02 2.02
C GLY A 93 16.01 -19.48 1.23
N GLU A 94 14.85 -19.30 1.89
CA GLU A 94 13.59 -18.80 1.33
C GLU A 94 13.57 -17.32 0.96
N PHE A 95 14.52 -16.49 1.42
CA PHE A 95 14.57 -15.08 0.99
C PHE A 95 14.97 -14.90 -0.47
N ALA A 96 15.44 -15.96 -1.13
CA ALA A 96 15.74 -15.95 -2.56
C ALA A 96 14.52 -16.33 -3.42
N ALA A 97 13.41 -16.76 -2.82
CA ALA A 97 12.25 -17.29 -3.53
C ALA A 97 11.02 -16.37 -3.44
N ARG A 98 10.11 -16.55 -4.41
CA ARG A 98 8.77 -15.95 -4.41
C ARG A 98 7.95 -16.52 -3.26
N ARG A 99 7.32 -15.64 -2.48
CA ARG A 99 6.54 -16.04 -1.29
C ARG A 99 5.52 -15.00 -0.90
N VAL A 100 4.61 -15.38 -0.01
CA VAL A 100 3.74 -14.46 0.72
C VAL A 100 4.24 -14.34 2.15
N VAL A 101 4.41 -13.11 2.63
CA VAL A 101 4.76 -12.83 4.04
C VAL A 101 3.53 -12.26 4.73
N LEU A 102 3.10 -12.90 5.82
CA LEU A 102 1.98 -12.47 6.64
C LEU A 102 2.49 -11.93 7.97
N TYR A 103 2.03 -10.75 8.34
CA TYR A 103 2.17 -10.16 9.67
C TYR A 103 0.82 -10.20 10.33
N VAL A 104 0.74 -10.89 11.47
CA VAL A 104 -0.50 -11.20 12.16
C VAL A 104 -0.46 -10.67 13.58
N GLY A 105 -1.50 -9.90 13.92
CA GLY A 105 -1.73 -9.34 15.24
C GLY A 105 -0.94 -8.08 15.53
N GLY A 106 -1.24 -7.52 16.70
CA GLY A 106 -0.57 -6.36 17.30
C GLY A 106 -0.84 -5.03 16.61
N GLU A 107 -0.18 -3.99 17.12
CA GLU A 107 -0.35 -2.61 16.68
C GLU A 107 0.78 -2.15 15.76
N GLN A 108 1.62 -3.08 15.29
CA GLN A 108 2.83 -2.75 14.55
C GLN A 108 2.87 -3.50 13.22
N VAL A 109 3.15 -2.78 12.14
CA VAL A 109 3.38 -3.38 10.81
C VAL A 109 4.69 -2.91 10.21
N PRO A 110 5.28 -3.68 9.29
CA PRO A 110 6.44 -3.24 8.54
C PRO A 110 6.15 -2.02 7.68
N THR A 111 7.17 -1.20 7.51
CA THR A 111 7.22 -0.22 6.43
C THR A 111 7.27 -0.92 5.06
N PRO A 112 6.70 -0.32 3.98
CA PRO A 112 6.74 -0.88 2.62
C PRO A 112 8.13 -1.39 2.21
N GLU A 113 9.18 -0.68 2.59
CA GLU A 113 10.57 -0.95 2.22
C GLU A 113 11.17 -2.19 2.92
N THR A 114 10.48 -2.74 3.92
CA THR A 114 11.03 -3.78 4.80
C THR A 114 10.19 -5.05 4.91
N TYR A 115 9.01 -5.09 4.28
CA TYR A 115 8.13 -6.29 4.26
C TYR A 115 8.82 -7.58 3.82
N CYS A 116 9.71 -7.50 2.84
CA CYS A 116 10.35 -8.67 2.24
C CYS A 116 11.80 -8.88 2.70
N LYS A 117 12.26 -8.10 3.69
CA LYS A 117 13.61 -8.17 4.25
C LYS A 117 13.66 -9.09 5.47
N THR A 118 14.86 -9.56 5.80
CA THR A 118 15.14 -10.38 7.00
C THR A 118 14.83 -9.64 8.30
N THR A 119 14.97 -8.31 8.28
CA THR A 119 14.68 -7.42 9.41
C THR A 119 13.65 -6.40 8.97
N ALA A 120 12.52 -6.37 9.66
CA ALA A 120 11.45 -5.42 9.39
C ALA A 120 11.61 -4.17 10.26
N THR A 121 11.47 -3.00 9.66
CA THR A 121 11.30 -1.75 10.41
C THR A 121 9.81 -1.58 10.66
N LEU A 122 9.42 -1.75 11.92
CA LEU A 122 8.03 -1.66 12.34
C LEU A 122 7.65 -0.22 12.67
N TYR A 123 6.43 0.17 12.31
CA TYR A 123 5.81 1.40 12.79
C TYR A 123 4.48 1.07 13.47
N SER A 124 4.15 1.86 14.48
CA SER A 124 2.92 1.70 15.23
C SER A 124 1.74 2.28 14.47
N LEU A 125 0.67 1.52 14.39
CA LEU A 125 -0.65 1.92 13.96
C LEU A 125 -1.51 2.21 15.18
N PRO A 126 -2.58 3.02 15.04
CA PRO A 126 -3.60 3.11 16.07
C PRO A 126 -4.14 1.72 16.40
N LYS A 127 -4.37 1.46 17.68
CA LYS A 127 -4.93 0.19 18.16
C LYS A 127 -6.17 -0.20 17.36
N ALA A 128 -6.07 -1.31 16.65
CA ALA A 128 -7.20 -1.86 15.89
C ALA A 128 -8.17 -2.55 16.85
N GLN A 129 -9.48 -2.50 16.54
CA GLN A 129 -10.47 -3.35 17.19
C GLN A 129 -10.47 -4.73 16.49
N GLY A 130 -9.47 -5.55 16.78
CA GLY A 130 -9.31 -6.89 16.23
C GLY A 130 -7.92 -7.18 15.67
N VAL A 131 -7.77 -8.37 15.11
CA VAL A 131 -6.51 -8.90 14.62
C VAL A 131 -6.16 -8.26 13.28
N LEU A 132 -5.14 -7.40 13.28
CA LEU A 132 -4.55 -6.89 12.06
C LEU A 132 -3.81 -8.01 11.32
N VAL A 133 -4.12 -8.19 10.05
CA VAL A 133 -3.39 -9.08 9.14
C VAL A 133 -2.88 -8.25 7.98
N ALA A 134 -1.57 -8.11 7.87
CA ALA A 134 -0.91 -7.54 6.71
C ALA A 134 -0.24 -8.65 5.91
N ALA A 135 -0.38 -8.62 4.59
CA ALA A 135 0.19 -9.55 3.65
C ALA A 135 1.08 -8.78 2.66
N ALA A 136 2.22 -9.37 2.31
CA ALA A 136 3.10 -8.88 1.28
C ALA A 136 3.42 -10.00 0.30
N LEU A 137 3.35 -9.68 -0.99
CA LEU A 137 3.85 -10.52 -2.06
C LEU A 137 5.31 -10.15 -2.31
N CYS A 138 6.20 -11.13 -2.15
CA CYS A 138 7.64 -10.91 -2.22
C CYS A 138 8.25 -11.71 -3.37
N ASP A 139 9.16 -11.06 -4.11
CA ASP A 139 10.06 -11.68 -5.08
C ASP A 139 11.49 -11.52 -4.55
N GLY A 140 11.94 -12.51 -3.80
CA GLY A 140 13.16 -12.40 -3.01
C GLY A 140 13.06 -11.33 -1.91
N SER A 141 13.91 -10.30 -1.97
CA SER A 141 13.87 -9.14 -1.06
C SER A 141 12.99 -7.99 -1.54
N ARG A 142 12.44 -8.09 -2.76
CA ARG A 142 11.62 -7.05 -3.39
C ARG A 142 10.16 -7.20 -3.00
N LEU A 143 9.54 -6.09 -2.60
CA LEU A 143 8.10 -6.00 -2.43
C LEU A 143 7.44 -5.87 -3.81
N VAL A 144 6.46 -6.73 -4.08
CA VAL A 144 5.70 -6.73 -5.33
C VAL A 144 4.36 -6.03 -5.11
N ASP A 145 3.64 -6.48 -4.08
CA ASP A 145 2.39 -5.88 -3.65
C ASP A 145 2.18 -6.09 -2.15
N SER A 146 1.33 -5.28 -1.53
CA SER A 146 0.95 -5.45 -0.13
C SER A 146 -0.53 -5.14 0.08
N TYR A 147 -1.13 -5.89 0.99
CA TYR A 147 -2.51 -5.70 1.38
C TYR A 147 -2.66 -5.86 2.89
N ARG A 148 -3.58 -5.12 3.50
CA ARG A 148 -3.83 -5.22 4.94
C ARG A 148 -5.31 -5.19 5.25
N ARG A 149 -5.70 -5.89 6.31
CA ARG A 149 -7.08 -5.91 6.81
C ARG A 149 -7.11 -6.26 8.29
N VAL A 150 -8.06 -5.65 9.00
CA VAL A 150 -8.40 -6.03 10.38
C VAL A 150 -9.53 -7.06 10.35
N TYR A 151 -9.38 -8.13 11.13
CA TYR A 151 -10.39 -9.16 11.34
C TYR A 151 -10.87 -9.15 12.79
N SER A 152 -12.15 -9.43 13.01
CA SER A 152 -12.57 -9.78 14.36
C SER A 152 -12.03 -11.16 14.73
N ALA A 153 -11.78 -11.40 16.02
CA ALA A 153 -11.35 -12.71 16.50
C ALA A 153 -12.40 -13.80 16.18
N SER A 154 -13.69 -13.45 16.26
CA SER A 154 -14.81 -14.32 15.88
C SER A 154 -14.79 -14.70 14.40
N ASP A 155 -14.44 -13.77 13.50
CA ASP A 155 -14.34 -14.07 12.07
C ASP A 155 -13.24 -15.09 11.79
N ILE A 156 -12.08 -14.93 12.43
CA ILE A 156 -10.96 -15.87 12.28
C ILE A 156 -11.36 -17.25 12.82
N GLN A 157 -12.04 -17.32 13.97
CA GLN A 157 -12.50 -18.58 14.56
C GLN A 157 -13.53 -19.29 13.68
N GLN A 158 -14.49 -18.57 13.10
CA GLN A 158 -15.54 -19.16 12.27
C GLN A 158 -15.04 -19.57 10.88
N GLN A 159 -14.18 -18.75 10.26
CA GLN A 159 -13.74 -18.95 8.88
C GLN A 159 -12.48 -19.81 8.78
N GLY A 160 -11.67 -19.83 9.84
CA GLY A 160 -10.37 -20.47 9.87
C GLY A 160 -9.30 -19.70 9.10
N TRP A 161 -8.04 -19.96 9.46
CA TRP A 161 -6.88 -19.32 8.84
C TRP A 161 -6.73 -19.62 7.35
N GLY A 162 -7.10 -20.81 6.88
CA GLY A 162 -7.04 -21.16 5.45
C GLY A 162 -7.85 -20.20 4.57
N LYS A 163 -9.05 -19.79 5.01
CA LYS A 163 -9.89 -18.83 4.30
C LYS A 163 -9.34 -17.40 4.38
N VAL A 164 -8.75 -17.02 5.52
CA VAL A 164 -8.07 -15.72 5.69
C VAL A 164 -6.89 -15.61 4.72
N VAL A 165 -6.01 -16.62 4.69
CA VAL A 165 -4.84 -16.66 3.78
C VAL A 165 -5.29 -16.63 2.32
N LYS A 166 -6.30 -17.43 1.95
CA LYS A 166 -6.86 -17.40 0.59
C LYS A 166 -7.37 -16.01 0.21
N THR A 167 -8.09 -15.35 1.13
CA THR A 167 -8.59 -13.97 0.91
C THR A 167 -7.44 -12.99 0.70
N MET A 168 -6.38 -13.09 1.50
CA MET A 168 -5.18 -12.26 1.36
C MET A 168 -4.50 -12.45 0.00
N LYS A 169 -4.27 -13.70 -0.41
CA LYS A 169 -3.71 -14.04 -1.73
C LYS A 169 -4.55 -13.47 -2.87
N SER A 170 -5.88 -13.63 -2.82
CA SER A 170 -6.77 -13.06 -3.84
C SER A 170 -6.72 -11.54 -3.89
N LYS A 171 -6.56 -10.86 -2.74
CA LYS A 171 -6.45 -9.39 -2.70
C LYS A 171 -5.12 -8.89 -3.24
N LEU A 172 -4.02 -9.60 -3.00
CA LEU A 172 -2.73 -9.30 -3.63
C LEU A 172 -2.82 -9.45 -5.16
N LEU A 173 -3.43 -10.53 -5.66
CA LEU A 173 -3.64 -10.68 -7.12
C LEU A 173 -4.48 -9.54 -7.71
N TRP A 174 -5.52 -9.11 -6.99
CA TRP A 174 -6.34 -7.97 -7.42
C TRP A 174 -5.52 -6.66 -7.43
N GLY A 175 -4.65 -6.45 -6.44
CA GLY A 175 -3.71 -5.32 -6.42
C GLY A 175 -2.87 -5.25 -7.69
N LEU A 176 -2.31 -6.39 -8.14
CA LEU A 176 -1.56 -6.45 -9.40
C LEU A 176 -2.40 -6.07 -10.63
N SER A 177 -3.67 -6.50 -10.72
CA SER A 177 -4.54 -6.10 -11.84
C SER A 177 -4.79 -4.59 -11.89
N SER A 178 -4.97 -3.95 -10.73
CA SER A 178 -5.18 -2.51 -10.69
C SER A 178 -3.93 -1.73 -11.12
N GLN A 179 -2.74 -2.26 -10.86
CA GLN A 179 -1.47 -1.60 -11.23
C GLN A 179 -1.16 -1.68 -12.73
N SER A 180 -1.55 -2.77 -13.41
CA SER A 180 -1.38 -2.87 -14.87
C SER A 180 -2.19 -1.81 -15.62
N GLU A 181 -3.39 -1.48 -15.16
CA GLU A 181 -4.25 -0.48 -15.80
C GLU A 181 -3.65 0.94 -15.73
N PHE A 182 -2.94 1.29 -14.65
CA PHE A 182 -2.27 2.59 -14.54
C PHE A 182 -0.97 2.67 -15.36
N SER A 183 -0.28 1.55 -15.54
CA SER A 183 0.96 1.50 -16.32
C SER A 183 0.72 1.78 -17.80
N ASP A 184 -0.40 1.28 -18.35
CA ASP A 184 -0.80 1.52 -19.74
C ASP A 184 -1.23 2.98 -20.00
N LEU A 185 -1.72 3.67 -18.98
CA LEU A 185 -2.11 5.08 -19.08
C LEU A 185 -0.90 6.02 -19.02
N SER A 186 0.17 5.64 -18.31
CA SER A 186 1.40 6.44 -18.20
C SER A 186 2.24 6.43 -19.48
N TYR A 187 2.09 5.41 -20.34
CA TYR A 187 2.89 5.25 -21.56
C TYR A 187 2.31 5.95 -22.80
N ASN A 188 1.14 6.60 -22.68
CA ASN A 188 0.45 7.28 -23.78
C ASN A 188 0.40 8.82 -23.64
N GLY A 189 1.29 9.40 -22.82
CA GLY A 189 1.43 10.85 -22.60
C GLY A 189 2.69 11.44 -23.22
#